data_AF-X0VXM1-F1
#
_entry.id   AF-X0VXM1-F1
#
_cell.length_a   1.000
_cell.length_b   1.000
_cell.length_c   1.000
_cell.angle_alpha   90.00
_cell.angle_beta   90.00
_cell.angle_gamma   90.00
#
_symmetry.space_group_name_H-M   'P 1'
#
loop_
_entity.id
_entity.type
_entity.pdbx_description
1 polymer ?
#
loop_
_entity_poly.entity_id
_entity_poly.type
_entity_poly.pdbx_seq_one_letter_code
_entity_poly.pdbx_strand_id
1 'polypeptide(L)'
;MEKGKKKIVESVPNYSEGIDAEKIELIVAEIKNTPNTRIVDIQYDTDYNRAVVTFLGTPEAVLNANVAAAKKAISLIDMNNHKGQHPRIGAIDVVPFVPAQNVTI
;
A
#
# COMPACT_ATOMS: atom_id res chain seq x y z
N MET A 1 21.43 -14.21 25.24
CA MET A 1 20.39 -14.60 24.27
C MET A 1 19.37 -13.47 24.20
N GLU A 2 19.44 -12.61 23.17
CA GLU A 2 18.53 -11.46 23.01
C GLU A 2 17.08 -11.96 22.85
N LYS A 3 16.24 -11.76 23.87
CA LYS A 3 14.79 -11.88 23.70
C LYS A 3 14.30 -10.73 22.81
N GLY A 4 13.94 -11.06 21.57
CA GLY A 4 12.73 -10.57 20.89
C GLY A 4 12.61 -9.07 20.59
N LYS A 5 13.56 -8.46 19.88
CA LYS A 5 13.30 -7.14 19.27
C LYS A 5 12.35 -7.31 18.06
N LYS A 6 11.19 -6.63 18.08
CA LYS A 6 10.21 -6.69 16.98
C LYS A 6 10.85 -6.19 15.68
N LYS A 7 10.72 -6.97 14.61
CA LYS A 7 11.10 -6.59 13.25
C LYS A 7 9.98 -5.79 12.62
N ILE A 8 10.27 -4.57 12.17
CA ILE A 8 9.30 -3.70 11.53
C ILE A 8 9.81 -3.32 10.14
N VAL A 9 8.90 -3.40 9.17
CA VAL A 9 9.07 -2.94 7.78
C VAL A 9 8.00 -1.91 7.49
N GLU A 10 8.38 -0.85 6.80
CA GLU A 10 7.47 0.11 6.19
C GLU A 10 7.18 -0.28 4.74
N SER A 11 5.95 -0.05 4.30
CA SER A 11 5.59 -0.16 2.90
C SER A 11 4.79 1.04 2.46
N VAL A 12 5.06 1.48 1.23
CA VAL A 12 4.50 2.72 0.65
C VAL A 12 3.89 2.45 -0.74
N PRO A 13 2.92 1.53 -0.87
CA PRO A 13 2.33 1.20 -2.17
C PRO A 13 1.65 2.41 -2.81
N ASN A 14 1.70 2.45 -4.13
CA ASN A 14 1.07 3.52 -4.92
C ASN A 14 0.00 2.93 -5.82
N TYR A 15 -1.21 3.47 -5.73
CA TYR A 15 -2.36 3.04 -6.49
C TYR A 15 -2.73 4.11 -7.51
N SER A 16 -2.99 3.68 -8.75
CA SER A 16 -3.46 4.53 -9.86
C SER A 16 -4.96 4.81 -9.72
N GLU A 17 -5.33 5.41 -8.59
CA GLU A 17 -6.66 5.91 -8.28
C GLU A 17 -6.51 6.96 -7.17
N GLY A 18 -7.06 8.16 -7.38
CA GLY A 18 -7.01 9.27 -6.42
C GLY A 18 -8.28 10.10 -6.44
N ILE A 19 -9.30 9.68 -7.18
CA ILE A 19 -10.57 10.41 -7.36
C ILE A 19 -11.69 9.67 -6.61
N ASP A 20 -11.79 8.35 -6.82
CA ASP A 20 -12.80 7.51 -6.18
C ASP A 20 -12.32 7.05 -4.79
N ALA A 21 -12.74 7.79 -3.77
CA ALA A 21 -12.38 7.50 -2.39
C ALA A 21 -12.88 6.12 -1.91
N GLU A 22 -14.03 5.64 -2.40
CA GLU A 22 -14.60 4.35 -2.00
C GLU A 22 -13.70 3.20 -2.44
N LYS A 23 -13.18 3.25 -3.68
CA LYS A 23 -12.21 2.24 -4.15
C LYS A 23 -10.96 2.19 -3.28
N ILE A 24 -10.41 3.34 -2.90
CA ILE A 24 -9.23 3.39 -2.04
C ILE A 24 -9.54 2.90 -0.65
N GLU A 25 -10.70 3.24 -0.08
CA GLU A 25 -11.12 2.73 1.22
C GLU A 25 -11.21 1.20 1.23
N LEU A 26 -11.75 0.59 0.17
CA LEU A 26 -11.78 -0.86 -0.01
C LEU A 26 -10.37 -1.48 -0.10
N ILE A 27 -9.43 -0.84 -0.79
CA ILE A 27 -8.03 -1.29 -0.87
C ILE A 27 -7.33 -1.17 0.49
N VAL A 28 -7.50 -0.03 1.17
CA VAL A 28 -6.94 0.24 2.50
C VAL A 28 -7.52 -0.71 3.55
N ALA A 29 -8.78 -1.13 3.40
CA ALA A 29 -9.41 -2.09 4.30
C ALA A 29 -8.68 -3.44 4.31
N GLU A 30 -8.15 -3.91 3.18
CA GLU A 30 -7.34 -5.14 3.11
C GLU A 30 -6.07 -5.02 3.97
N ILE A 31 -5.44 -3.84 3.96
CA ILE A 31 -4.26 -3.57 4.79
C ILE A 31 -4.65 -3.50 6.27
N LYS A 32 -5.70 -2.74 6.62
CA LYS A 32 -6.20 -2.56 7.99
C LYS A 32 -6.65 -3.89 8.62
N ASN A 33 -7.24 -4.78 7.83
CA ASN A 33 -7.75 -6.07 8.30
C ASN A 33 -6.66 -7.14 8.38
N THR A 34 -5.46 -6.88 7.83
CA THR A 34 -4.33 -7.80 7.98
C THR A 34 -3.73 -7.65 9.38
N PRO A 35 -3.66 -8.72 10.20
CA PRO A 35 -3.09 -8.63 11.54
C PRO A 35 -1.62 -8.19 11.52
N ASN A 36 -1.22 -7.44 12.55
CA ASN A 36 0.15 -6.91 12.71
C ASN A 36 0.58 -5.86 11.68
N THR A 37 -0.38 -5.20 11.02
CA THR A 37 -0.14 -3.96 10.27
C THR A 37 -0.70 -2.76 11.02
N ARG A 38 -0.24 -1.56 10.64
CA ARG A 38 -0.77 -0.28 11.08
C ARG A 38 -0.63 0.74 9.97
N ILE A 39 -1.74 1.36 9.58
CA ILE A 39 -1.72 2.52 8.70
C ILE A 39 -1.05 3.70 9.43
N VAL A 40 -0.11 4.34 8.74
CA VAL A 40 0.54 5.58 9.18
C VAL A 40 -0.10 6.77 8.50
N ASP A 41 -0.28 6.69 7.18
CA ASP A 41 -0.82 7.78 6.38
C ASP A 41 -1.51 7.28 5.10
N ILE A 42 -2.46 8.07 4.59
CA ILE A 42 -3.12 7.84 3.30
C ILE A 42 -3.24 9.20 2.61
N GLN A 43 -2.55 9.35 1.49
CA GLN A 43 -2.53 10.58 0.71
C GLN A 43 -3.27 10.35 -0.59
N TYR A 44 -4.18 11.27 -0.91
CA TYR A 44 -4.96 11.29 -2.15
C TYR A 44 -4.52 12.50 -2.97
N ASP A 45 -4.24 12.28 -4.24
CA ASP A 45 -3.93 13.34 -5.20
C ASP A 45 -4.84 13.20 -6.41
N THR A 46 -5.83 14.09 -6.51
CA THR A 46 -6.82 14.10 -7.59
C THR A 46 -6.22 14.55 -8.92
N ASP A 47 -5.22 15.43 -8.90
CA ASP A 47 -4.55 15.92 -10.12
C ASP A 47 -3.69 14.81 -10.73
N TYR A 48 -3.05 14.01 -9.87
CA TYR A 48 -2.26 12.85 -10.29
C TYR A 48 -3.10 11.58 -10.47
N ASN A 49 -4.36 11.60 -10.03
CA ASN A 49 -5.24 10.43 -9.92
C ASN A 49 -4.50 9.25 -9.26
N ARG A 50 -3.93 9.53 -8.09
CA ARG A 50 -3.06 8.60 -7.38
C ARG A 50 -3.31 8.65 -5.89
N ALA A 51 -3.22 7.49 -5.26
CA ALA A 51 -3.19 7.36 -3.81
C ALA A 51 -1.89 6.72 -3.37
N VAL A 52 -1.32 7.26 -2.28
CA VAL A 52 -0.13 6.73 -1.61
C VAL A 52 -0.55 6.31 -0.22
N VAL A 53 -0.38 5.03 0.09
CA VAL A 53 -0.69 4.49 1.42
C VAL A 53 0.63 4.17 2.11
N THR A 54 0.85 4.73 3.30
CA THR A 54 2.02 4.42 4.13
C THR A 54 1.57 3.56 5.31
N PHE A 55 2.20 2.40 5.50
CA PHE A 55 1.88 1.52 6.61
C PHE A 55 3.09 0.73 7.11
N LEU A 56 3.01 0.29 8.36
CA LEU A 56 4.04 -0.45 9.06
C LEU A 56 3.53 -1.83 9.45
N GLY A 57 4.43 -2.81 9.57
CA GLY A 57 4.08 -4.11 10.13
C GLY A 57 5.27 -5.04 10.29
N THR A 58 5.02 -6.28 10.73
CA THR A 58 6.05 -7.34 10.64
C THR A 58 6.31 -7.67 9.17
N PRO A 59 7.51 -8.17 8.79
CA PRO A 59 7.84 -8.47 7.39
C PRO A 59 6.79 -9.32 6.67
N GLU A 60 6.29 -10.38 7.32
CA GLU A 60 5.26 -11.26 6.79
C GLU A 60 3.90 -10.57 6.67
N ALA A 61 3.50 -9.78 7.67
CA ALA A 61 2.23 -9.05 7.64
C ALA A 61 2.21 -8.01 6.51
N VAL A 62 3.33 -7.30 6.31
CA VAL A 62 3.45 -6.30 5.23
C VAL A 62 3.34 -6.96 3.86
N LEU A 63 3.99 -8.11 3.64
CA LEU A 63 3.85 -8.89 2.42
C LEU A 63 2.39 -9.29 2.18
N ASN A 64 1.75 -9.90 3.17
CA ASN A 64 0.38 -10.39 3.05
C ASN A 64 -0.62 -9.26 2.78
N ALA A 65 -0.47 -8.12 3.48
CA ALA A 65 -1.30 -6.94 3.29
C ALA A 65 -1.14 -6.35 1.88
N ASN A 66 0.09 -6.23 1.38
CA ASN A 66 0.35 -5.75 0.02
C ASN A 66 -0.27 -6.67 -1.03
N VAL A 67 -0.16 -7.99 -0.87
CA VAL A 67 -0.77 -8.95 -1.81
C VAL A 67 -2.30 -8.86 -1.79
N ALA A 68 -2.93 -8.75 -0.62
CA ALA A 68 -4.38 -8.61 -0.50
C ALA A 68 -4.87 -7.29 -1.12
N ALA A 69 -4.23 -6.18 -0.77
CA ALA A 69 -4.53 -4.85 -1.30
C ALA A 69 -4.31 -4.78 -2.81
N ALA A 70 -3.25 -5.41 -3.34
CA ALA A 70 -3.01 -5.47 -4.78
C ALA A 70 -4.10 -6.22 -5.54
N LYS A 71 -4.55 -7.38 -5.03
CA LYS A 71 -5.68 -8.12 -5.62
C LYS A 71 -6.95 -7.27 -5.64
N LYS A 72 -7.23 -6.54 -4.56
CA LYS A 72 -8.38 -5.63 -4.49
C LYS A 72 -8.25 -4.49 -5.51
N ALA A 73 -7.09 -3.84 -5.57
CA ALA A 73 -6.82 -2.76 -6.52
C ALA A 73 -7.00 -3.20 -7.98
N ILE A 74 -6.48 -4.37 -8.35
CA ILE A 74 -6.65 -4.94 -9.71
C ILE A 74 -8.13 -5.16 -10.05
N SER A 75 -8.97 -5.52 -9.07
CA SER A 75 -10.41 -5.70 -9.31
C SER A 75 -11.22 -4.41 -9.44
N LEU A 76 -10.67 -3.27 -8.97
CA LEU A 76 -11.38 -1.99 -8.88
C LEU A 76 -10.88 -0.95 -9.88
N ILE A 77 -9.62 -1.02 -10.28
CA ILE A 77 -8.94 -0.01 -11.09
C ILE A 77 -8.80 -0.52 -12.52
N ASP A 78 -9.54 0.09 -13.44
CA ASP A 78 -9.41 -0.17 -14.87
C ASP A 78 -8.38 0.78 -15.52
N MET A 79 -7.20 0.26 -15.81
CA MET A 79 -6.11 1.02 -16.40
C MET A 79 -6.35 1.44 -17.85
N ASN A 80 -7.31 0.84 -18.56
CA ASN A 80 -7.67 1.28 -19.92
C ASN A 80 -8.34 2.66 -19.91
N ASN A 81 -9.00 3.00 -18.81
CA ASN A 81 -9.74 4.26 -18.64
C ASN A 81 -9.04 5.24 -17.70
N HIS A 82 -8.04 4.78 -16.94
CA HIS A 82 -7.31 5.62 -15.98
C HIS A 82 -6.59 6.80 -16.65
N LYS A 83 -6.80 8.02 -16.14
CA LYS A 83 -6.13 9.25 -16.58
C LYS A 83 -5.66 10.05 -15.36
N GLY A 84 -4.42 10.53 -15.41
CA GLY A 84 -3.79 11.34 -14.37
C GLY A 84 -2.48 11.93 -14.89
N GLN A 85 -2.00 13.03 -14.31
CA GLN A 85 -0.78 13.71 -14.78
C GLN A 85 0.51 12.94 -14.43
N HIS A 86 0.47 12.10 -13.40
CA HIS A 86 1.63 11.32 -12.97
C HIS A 86 1.85 10.10 -13.90
N PRO A 87 3.08 9.85 -14.39
CA PRO A 87 3.41 8.63 -15.11
C PRO A 87 3.09 7.38 -14.27
N ARG A 88 2.55 6.34 -14.91
CA ARG A 88 2.14 5.09 -14.24
C ARG A 88 2.19 3.91 -15.20
N ILE A 89 2.52 2.74 -14.69
CA ILE A 89 2.59 1.48 -15.46
C ILE A 89 1.52 0.45 -15.08
N GLY A 90 0.84 0.61 -13.94
CA GLY A 90 -0.16 -0.36 -13.48
C GLY A 90 -1.16 0.20 -12.46
N ALA A 91 -2.19 -0.60 -12.15
CA ALA A 91 -3.17 -0.29 -11.11
C ALA A 91 -2.50 -0.10 -9.73
N ILE A 92 -1.45 -0.88 -9.49
CA ILE A 92 -0.45 -0.66 -8.46
C ILE A 92 0.86 -0.34 -9.19
N ASP A 93 1.39 0.86 -8.99
CA ASP A 93 2.53 1.36 -9.75
C ASP A 93 3.87 0.88 -9.15
N VAL A 94 4.00 0.98 -7.83
CA VAL A 94 5.17 0.52 -7.08
C VAL A 94 4.74 0.07 -5.68
N VAL A 95 5.49 -0.89 -5.12
CA VAL A 95 5.30 -1.40 -3.75
C VAL A 95 6.67 -1.48 -3.05
N PRO A 96 7.17 -0.37 -2.48
CA PRO A 96 8.43 -0.35 -1.75
C PRO A 96 8.33 -1.09 -0.42
N PHE A 97 9.41 -1.74 0.00
CA PHE A 97 9.59 -2.29 1.34
C PHE A 97 10.84 -1.65 1.95
N VAL A 98 10.67 -0.92 3.04
CA VAL A 98 11.75 -0.12 3.66
C VAL A 98 12.04 -0.68 5.06
N PRO A 99 13.31 -1.04 5.38
CA PRO A 99 13.67 -1.46 6.72
C PRO A 99 13.43 -0.33 7.74
N ALA A 100 12.59 -0.58 8.75
CA ALA A 100 12.26 0.42 9.77
C ALA A 100 12.88 0.09 11.13
N GLN A 101 12.79 -1.17 11.58
CA GLN A 101 13.35 -1.57 12.88
C GLN A 101 13.84 -3.02 12.87
N ASN A 102 15.09 -3.25 13.26
CA ASN A 102 15.71 -4.58 13.39
C ASN A 102 15.62 -5.45 12.12
N VAL A 103 15.64 -4.82 10.95
CA VAL A 103 15.62 -5.43 9.61
C VAL A 103 16.75 -4.84 8.79
N THR A 104 17.37 -5.63 7.93
CA THR A 104 18.42 -5.20 7.00
C THR A 104 17.87 -5.18 5.57
N ILE A 105 18.57 -4.48 4.66
CA ILE A 105 18.36 -4.57 3.21
C ILE A 105 18.77 -5.96 2.72
#